data_AF-A0A523AMK1-F1
#
_entry.id   AF-A0A523AMK1-F1
#
_cell.length_a   1.000
_cell.length_b   1.000
_cell.length_c   1.000
_cell.angle_alpha   90.00
_cell.angle_beta   90.00
_cell.angle_gamma   90.00
#
_symmetry.space_group_name_H-M   'P 1'
#
loop_
_entity.id
_entity.type
_entity.pdbx_description
1 polymer ?
#
loop_
_entity_poly.entity_id
_entity_poly.type
_entity_poly.pdbx_seq_one_letter_code
_entity_poly.pdbx_strand_id
1 'polypeptide(L)'
;LSPLLPQLEAGDLFPLERALEEEHLRLCRWASLTKPFTLAPIYSYVRRKEVEVRNLHLLLRLKLEGAPPERIKELLVRVPGLEA
;
A
#
# COMPACT_ATOMS: atom_id res chain seq x y z
N LEU A 1 -13.52 -4.70 0.40
CA LEU A 1 -14.02 -3.66 -0.53
C LEU A 1 -15.49 -3.31 -0.30
N SER A 2 -16.41 -4.27 -0.13
CA SER A 2 -17.83 -4.02 0.21
C SER A 2 -18.09 -2.98 1.34
N PRO A 3 -17.35 -2.96 2.47
CA PRO A 3 -17.61 -1.99 3.55
C PRO A 3 -17.16 -0.55 3.25
N LEU A 4 -16.40 -0.32 2.17
CA LEU A 4 -15.87 1.02 1.82
C LEU A 4 -16.74 1.75 0.78
N LEU A 5 -17.73 1.07 0.20
CA LEU A 5 -18.66 1.65 -0.78
C LEU A 5 -19.44 2.87 -0.24
N PRO A 6 -19.89 2.90 1.02
CA PRO A 6 -20.59 4.08 1.56
C PRO A 6 -19.71 5.34 1.65
N GLN A 7 -18.38 5.18 1.75
CA GLN A 7 -17.44 6.30 1.80
C GLN A 7 -17.23 6.93 0.41
N LEU A 8 -17.44 6.14 -0.65
CA LEU A 8 -17.43 6.60 -2.02
C LEU A 8 -18.58 7.58 -2.30
N GLU A 9 -19.77 7.31 -1.74
CA GLU A 9 -20.94 8.18 -1.85
C GLU A 9 -20.73 9.51 -1.11
N ALA A 10 -19.86 9.53 -0.10
CA ALA A 10 -19.48 10.74 0.65
C ALA A 10 -18.38 11.59 -0.05
N GLY A 11 -17.83 11.12 -1.17
CA GLY A 11 -16.88 11.86 -2.01
C GLY A 11 -15.39 11.72 -1.64
N ASP A 12 -15.05 10.94 -0.60
CA ASP A 12 -13.65 10.65 -0.26
C ASP A 12 -13.18 9.33 -0.89
N LEU A 13 -12.36 9.44 -1.93
CA LEU A 13 -11.84 8.30 -2.69
C LEU A 13 -10.59 7.67 -2.05
N PHE A 14 -9.92 8.41 -1.17
CA PHE A 14 -8.60 8.06 -0.66
C PHE A 14 -8.58 6.77 0.18
N PRO A 15 -9.56 6.49 1.08
CA PRO A 15 -9.61 5.23 1.83
C PRO A 15 -9.77 4.01 0.92
N LEU A 16 -10.55 4.15 -0.17
CA LEU A 16 -10.78 3.07 -1.11
C LEU A 16 -9.55 2.80 -1.97
N GLU A 17 -8.91 3.84 -2.52
CA GLU A 17 -7.67 3.72 -3.29
C GLU A 17 -6.60 3.00 -2.50
N ARG A 18 -6.43 3.39 -1.23
CA ARG A 18 -5.48 2.75 -0.34
C ARG A 18 -5.79 1.28 -0.13
N ALA A 19 -7.04 0.94 0.21
CA ALA A 19 -7.43 -0.44 0.43
C ALA A 19 -7.24 -1.31 -0.81
N LEU A 20 -7.49 -0.75 -2.01
CA LEU A 20 -7.25 -1.43 -3.27
C LEU A 20 -5.76 -1.63 -3.55
N GLU A 21 -4.92 -0.63 -3.25
CA GLU A 21 -3.47 -0.74 -3.40
C GLU A 21 -2.88 -1.80 -2.47
N GLU A 22 -3.31 -1.85 -1.20
CA GLU A 22 -2.88 -2.86 -0.23
C GLU A 22 -3.28 -4.28 -0.68
N GLU A 23 -4.51 -4.47 -1.17
CA GLU A 23 -4.95 -5.74 -1.74
C GLU A 23 -4.17 -6.12 -3.02
N HIS A 24 -3.86 -5.15 -3.88
CA HIS A 24 -3.06 -5.39 -5.07
C HIS A 24 -1.64 -5.88 -4.70
N LEU A 25 -1.00 -5.27 -3.70
CA LEU A 25 0.30 -5.72 -3.19
C LEU A 25 0.21 -7.13 -2.59
N ARG A 26 -0.88 -7.45 -1.87
CA ARG A 26 -1.14 -8.79 -1.34
C ARG A 26 -1.24 -9.82 -2.47
N LEU A 27 -1.97 -9.51 -3.54
CA LEU A 27 -2.10 -10.38 -4.71
C LEU A 27 -0.78 -10.55 -5.46
N CYS A 28 -0.01 -9.47 -5.64
CA CYS A 28 1.33 -9.53 -6.23
C CYS A 28 2.25 -10.46 -5.43
N ARG A 29 2.17 -10.39 -4.10
CA ARG A 29 2.92 -11.25 -3.19
C ARG A 29 2.49 -12.70 -3.30
N TRP A 30 1.19 -12.98 -3.29
CA TRP A 30 0.65 -14.33 -3.52
C TRP A 30 1.08 -14.91 -4.87
N ALA A 31 1.01 -14.12 -5.94
CA ALA A 31 1.42 -14.54 -7.29
C ALA A 31 2.93 -14.85 -7.35
N SER A 32 3.77 -14.05 -6.68
CA SER A 32 5.21 -14.30 -6.57
C SER A 32 5.53 -15.63 -5.88
N LEU A 33 4.76 -16.02 -4.87
CA LEU A 33 5.00 -17.26 -4.12
C LEU A 33 4.44 -18.49 -4.84
N THR A 34 3.30 -18.34 -5.52
CA THR A 34 2.62 -19.45 -6.22
C THR A 34 3.17 -19.70 -7.62
N LYS A 35 3.77 -18.70 -8.27
CA LYS A 35 4.27 -18.76 -9.65
C LYS A 35 5.73 -18.27 -9.75
N PRO A 36 6.69 -18.91 -9.07
CA PRO A 36 8.06 -18.40 -8.93
C PRO A 36 8.86 -18.38 -10.24
N PHE A 37 8.54 -19.22 -11.22
CA PHE A 37 9.25 -19.28 -12.51
C PHE A 37 8.57 -18.44 -13.60
N THR A 38 7.88 -17.38 -13.20
CA THR A 38 7.21 -16.44 -14.12
C THR A 38 7.70 -15.00 -13.85
N LEU A 39 7.11 -14.00 -14.51
CA LEU A 39 7.39 -12.59 -14.21
C LEU A 39 6.88 -12.15 -12.81
N ALA A 40 6.02 -12.95 -12.17
CA ALA A 40 5.34 -12.57 -10.93
C ALA A 40 6.29 -12.13 -9.79
N PRO A 41 7.44 -12.78 -9.53
CA PRO A 41 8.36 -12.33 -8.49
C PRO A 41 9.02 -11.00 -8.78
N ILE A 42 9.43 -10.77 -10.03
CA ILE A 42 10.03 -9.51 -10.46
C ILE A 42 9.00 -8.39 -10.34
N TYR A 43 7.78 -8.61 -10.84
CA TYR A 43 6.70 -7.63 -10.73
C TYR A 43 6.36 -7.29 -9.27
N SER A 44 6.24 -8.32 -8.41
CA SER A 44 6.00 -8.16 -6.98
C SER A 44 7.13 -7.40 -6.27
N TYR A 45 8.39 -7.64 -6.67
CA TYR A 45 9.53 -6.88 -6.17
C TYR A 45 9.45 -5.40 -6.56
N VAL A 46 9.26 -5.11 -7.85
CA VAL A 46 9.19 -3.73 -8.37
C VAL A 46 8.07 -2.95 -7.69
N ARG A 47 6.87 -3.53 -7.57
CA ARG A 47 5.73 -2.89 -6.90
C ARG A 47 6.00 -2.59 -5.42
N ARG A 48 6.61 -3.52 -4.68
CA ARG A 48 6.99 -3.27 -3.28
C ARG A 48 8.05 -2.16 -3.19
N LYS A 49 9.02 -2.14 -4.10
CA LYS A 49 10.06 -1.12 -4.11
C LYS A 49 9.51 0.28 -4.42
N GLU A 50 8.55 0.38 -5.34
CA GLU A 50 7.83 1.61 -5.65
C GLU A 50 7.14 2.19 -4.40
N VAL A 51 6.41 1.33 -3.67
CA VAL A 51 5.70 1.71 -2.44
C VAL A 51 6.68 2.11 -1.33
N GLU A 52 7.80 1.41 -1.18
CA GLU A 52 8.85 1.75 -0.22
C GLU A 52 9.39 3.17 -0.46
N VAL A 53 9.77 3.48 -1.71
CA VAL A 53 10.27 4.82 -2.08
C VAL A 53 9.20 5.90 -1.85
N ARG A 54 7.94 5.62 -2.18
CA ARG A 54 6.83 6.54 -1.94
C ARG A 54 6.62 6.82 -0.44
N ASN A 55 6.65 5.78 0.38
CA ASN A 55 6.55 5.90 1.84
C ASN A 55 7.72 6.70 2.41
N LEU A 56 8.96 6.50 1.93
CA LEU A 56 10.11 7.30 2.35
C LEU A 56 9.94 8.78 2.02
N HIS A 57 9.52 9.12 0.79
CA HIS A 57 9.25 10.51 0.42
C HIS A 57 8.15 11.15 1.28
N LEU A 58 7.06 10.42 1.52
CA LEU A 58 5.96 10.88 2.36
C LEU A 58 6.44 11.15 3.80
N LEU A 59 7.22 10.23 4.36
CA LEU A 59 7.77 10.35 5.71
C LEU A 59 8.69 11.56 5.83
N LEU A 60 9.58 11.79 4.85
CA LEU A 60 10.46 12.95 4.82
C LEU A 60 9.67 14.26 4.77
N ARG A 61 8.68 14.37 3.89
CA ARG A 61 7.83 15.58 3.77
C ARG A 61 7.07 15.88 5.05
N LEU A 62 6.36 14.89 5.59
CA LEU A 62 5.57 15.08 6.80
C LEU A 62 6.44 15.37 8.03
N LYS A 63 7.66 14.82 8.09
CA LYS A 63 8.62 15.16 9.14
C LYS A 63 9.12 16.61 9.03
N LEU A 64 9.38 17.10 7.82
CA LEU A 64 9.75 18.50 7.59
C LEU A 64 8.62 19.45 7.98
N GLU A 65 7.36 19.06 7.77
CA GLU A 65 6.16 19.81 8.15
C GLU A 65 5.84 19.73 9.66
N GLY A 66 6.58 18.94 10.44
CA GLY A 66 6.34 18.76 11.87
C GLY A 66 5.08 17.94 12.19
N ALA A 67 4.59 17.13 11.25
CA ALA A 67 3.39 16.33 11.45
C ALA A 67 3.54 15.33 12.61
N PRO A 68 2.47 15.12 13.41
CA PRO A 68 2.51 14.17 14.52
C PRO A 68 2.69 12.73 14.00
N PRO A 69 3.37 11.85 14.76
CA PRO A 69 3.63 10.47 14.35
C PRO A 69 2.38 9.67 13.94
N GLU A 70 1.24 9.94 14.59
CA GLU A 70 -0.05 9.29 14.35
C GLU A 70 -0.53 9.58 12.92
N ARG A 71 -0.46 10.85 12.52
CA ARG A 71 -0.84 11.29 11.17
C ARG A 71 0.08 10.71 10.10
N ILE A 72 1.37 10.59 10.40
CA ILE A 72 2.33 9.95 9.47
C ILE A 72 1.94 8.49 9.26
N LYS A 73 1.69 7.74 10.33
CA LYS A 73 1.31 6.31 10.25
C LYS A 73 0.01 6.09 9.49
N GLU A 74 -0.94 7.00 9.62
CA GLU A 74 -2.21 6.95 8.87
C GLU A 74 -2.01 7.11 7.36
N LEU A 75 -0.94 7.72 6.88
CA LEU A 75 -0.76 8.01 5.46
C LEU A 75 0.18 7.03 4.75
N LEU A 76 0.96 6.24 5.50
CA LEU A 76 1.83 5.21 4.93
C LEU A 76 1.00 4.06 4.34
N VAL A 77 1.38 3.62 3.14
CA VAL A 77 0.82 2.43 2.51
C VAL A 77 1.44 1.20 3.18
N ARG A 78 0.61 0.26 3.65
CA ARG A 78 1.12 -0.95 4.29
C ARG A 78 1.40 -2.01 3.25
N VAL A 79 2.64 -2.52 3.24
CA VAL A 79 2.96 -3.74 2.51
C VAL A 79 2.64 -4.93 3.43
N PRO A 80 1.71 -5.83 3.06
CA PRO A 80 1.36 -6.96 3.90
C PRO A 80 2.59 -7.82 4.20
N GLY A 81 2.85 -8.06 5.49
CA GLY A 81 3.86 -9.00 5.95
C GLY A 81 3.48 -10.45 5.63
N LEU A 82 4.42 -11.38 5.82
CA LEU A 82 4.06 -12.79 5.98
C LEU A 82 3.28 -12.90 7.28
N GLU A 83 1.96 -13.00 7.22
CA GLU A 83 1.26 -13.76 8.25
C GLU A 83 1.57 -15.23 7.95
N ALA A 84 2.36 -15.83 8.84
CA ALA A 84 2.66 -17.26 8.88
C ALA A 84 1.53 -18.00 9.60
#